data_AF-A0A3C1ZIR6-F1
#
_entry.id   AF-A0A3C1ZIR6-F1
#
_cell.length_a   1.000
_cell.length_b   1.000
_cell.length_c   1.000
_cell.angle_alpha   90.00
_cell.angle_beta   90.00
_cell.angle_gamma   90.00
#
_symmetry.space_group_name_H-M   'P 1'
#
loop_
_entity.id
_entity.type
_entity.pdbx_description
1 polymer ?
#
loop_
_entity_poly.entity_id
_entity_poly.type
_entity_poly.pdbx_seq_one_letter_code
_entity_poly.pdbx_strand_id
1 'polypeptide(L)'
;MGRHKLGAEAVLGVGVAFIWGLTFLSIKVAVVELRPMTLALSRFVIASAVLPLIALIRRTSLSVRARDLPLLFASGFIGVTLYFFFENNGIMRLSASESSIIVGTIPVLTLLVDMVFYRIRVSKTVILGILLSFGGVAVMVAESDSASS
;
A
#
# COMPACT_ATOMS: atom_id res chain seq x y z
N MET A 1 10.97 18.04 23.34
CA MET A 1 9.60 17.52 23.13
C MET A 1 9.52 16.54 21.93
N GLY A 2 10.49 15.62 21.75
CA GLY A 2 10.70 14.92 20.46
C GLY A 2 11.00 13.42 20.50
N ARG A 3 11.09 12.76 21.66
CA ARG A 3 11.42 11.31 21.74
C ARG A 3 10.19 10.40 21.93
N HIS A 4 9.10 10.94 22.49
CA HIS A 4 7.86 10.19 22.74
C HIS A 4 7.01 9.97 21.47
N LYS A 5 7.16 10.84 20.45
CA LYS A 5 6.45 10.70 19.16
C LYS A 5 7.06 9.61 18.27
N LEU A 6 8.40 9.48 18.26
CA LEU A 6 9.09 8.45 17.47
C LEU A 6 8.74 7.03 17.91
N GLY A 7 8.57 6.78 19.21
CA GLY A 7 8.16 5.46 19.71
C GLY A 7 6.75 5.08 19.28
N ALA A 8 5.81 6.02 19.34
CA ALA A 8 4.44 5.79 18.90
C ALA A 8 4.33 5.57 17.38
N GLU A 9 5.06 6.37 16.58
CA GLU A 9 5.09 6.22 15.12
C GLU A 9 5.73 4.88 14.70
N ALA A 10 6.79 4.45 15.38
CA ALA A 10 7.41 3.15 15.14
C ALA A 10 6.48 1.98 15.49
N VAL A 11 5.78 2.04 16.63
CA VAL A 11 4.80 1.01 17.04
C VAL A 11 3.63 0.94 16.05
N LEU A 12 3.14 2.09 15.57
CA LEU A 12 2.10 2.14 14.54
C LEU A 12 2.61 1.55 13.22
N GLY A 13 3.84 1.87 12.81
CA GLY A 13 4.45 1.33 11.60
C GLY A 13 4.60 -0.21 11.64
N VAL A 14 5.07 -0.75 12.77
CA VAL A 14 5.18 -2.20 12.99
C VAL A 14 3.80 -2.85 12.98
N GLY A 15 2.80 -2.23 13.63
CA GLY A 15 1.43 -2.72 13.61
C GLY A 15 0.83 -2.79 12.20
N VAL A 16 1.05 -1.74 11.40
CA VAL A 16 0.63 -1.72 9.99
C VAL A 16 1.32 -2.82 9.19
N ALA A 17 2.65 -2.99 9.35
CA ALA A 17 3.40 -4.03 8.67
C ALA A 17 2.88 -5.44 9.01
N PHE A 18 2.53 -5.68 10.28
CA PHE A 18 1.99 -6.95 10.74
C PHE A 18 0.60 -7.24 10.15
N ILE A 19 -0.29 -6.23 10.15
CA ILE A 19 -1.63 -6.33 9.56
C ILE A 19 -1.54 -6.56 8.04
N TRP A 20 -0.63 -5.87 7.36
CA TRP A 20 -0.37 -6.08 5.94
C TRP A 20 0.18 -7.50 5.67
N GLY A 21 1.13 -7.98 6.48
CA GLY A 21 1.62 -9.36 6.39
C GLY A 21 0.51 -10.40 6.54
N LEU A 22 -0.38 -10.23 7.52
CA LEU A 22 -1.54 -11.11 7.72
C LEU A 22 -2.53 -11.07 6.54
N THR A 23 -2.64 -9.92 5.88
CA THR A 23 -3.49 -9.74 4.70
C THR A 23 -3.02 -10.64 3.56
N PHE A 24 -1.71 -10.74 3.31
CA PHE A 24 -1.16 -11.64 2.28
C PHE A 24 -1.45 -13.12 2.57
N LEU A 25 -1.32 -13.53 3.84
CA LEU A 25 -1.67 -14.88 4.26
C LEU A 25 -3.16 -15.17 4.02
N SER A 26 -4.03 -14.24 4.40
CA SER A 26 -5.48 -14.34 4.23
C SER A 26 -5.89 -14.38 2.75
N ILE A 27 -5.25 -13.58 1.90
CA ILE A 27 -5.47 -13.58 0.45
C ILE A 27 -5.05 -14.92 -0.16
N LYS A 28 -3.89 -15.49 0.23
CA LYS A 28 -3.44 -16.80 -0.25
C LYS A 28 -4.46 -17.90 0.01
N VAL A 29 -5.12 -17.88 1.18
CA VAL A 29 -6.17 -18.84 1.53
C VAL A 29 -7.46 -18.55 0.76
N ALA A 30 -7.85 -17.28 0.64
CA ALA A 30 -9.10 -16.89 -0.01
C ALA A 30 -9.08 -16.98 -1.55
N VAL A 31 -7.91 -16.87 -2.19
CA VAL A 31 -7.77 -16.98 -3.66
C VAL A 31 -7.97 -18.41 -4.17
N VAL A 32 -7.86 -19.42 -3.31
CA VAL A 32 -8.14 -20.83 -3.66
C VAL A 32 -9.63 -21.02 -4.00
N GLU A 33 -10.50 -20.25 -3.36
CA GLU A 33 -11.97 -20.34 -3.52
C GLU A 33 -12.52 -19.21 -4.42
N LEU A 34 -11.84 -18.06 -4.50
CA LEU A 34 -12.30 -16.87 -5.21
C LEU A 34 -11.24 -16.32 -6.16
N ARG A 35 -11.65 -15.94 -7.38
CA ARG A 35 -10.76 -15.20 -8.29
C ARG A 35 -10.23 -13.92 -7.62
N PRO A 36 -8.93 -13.58 -7.76
CA PRO A 36 -8.29 -12.44 -7.07
C PRO A 36 -9.05 -11.12 -7.21
N MET A 37 -9.62 -10.89 -8.40
CA MET A 37 -10.41 -9.70 -8.72
C MET A 37 -11.72 -9.63 -7.91
N THR A 38 -12.38 -10.76 -7.69
CA THR A 38 -13.60 -10.86 -6.88
C THR A 38 -13.30 -10.62 -5.40
N LEU A 39 -12.15 -11.10 -4.92
CA LEU A 39 -11.69 -10.85 -3.55
C LEU A 39 -11.33 -9.38 -3.31
N ALA A 40 -10.70 -8.72 -4.28
CA ALA A 40 -10.43 -7.28 -4.21
C ALA A 40 -11.75 -6.50 -4.20
N LEU A 41 -12.69 -6.83 -5.09
CA LEU A 41 -14.00 -6.17 -5.15
C LEU A 41 -14.78 -6.33 -3.84
N SER A 42 -14.84 -7.55 -3.29
CA SER A 42 -15.56 -7.81 -2.04
C SER A 42 -14.95 -7.05 -0.86
N ARG A 43 -13.62 -6.95 -0.78
CA ARG A 43 -12.93 -6.12 0.22
C ARG A 43 -13.36 -4.66 0.15
N PHE A 44 -13.42 -4.07 -1.05
CA PHE A 44 -13.82 -2.66 -1.21
C PHE A 44 -15.31 -2.44 -0.94
N VAL A 45 -16.17 -3.39 -1.32
CA VAL A 45 -17.60 -3.35 -1.00
C VAL A 45 -17.81 -3.39 0.52
N ILE A 46 -17.16 -4.33 1.22
CA ILE A 46 -17.20 -4.45 2.67
C ILE A 46 -16.65 -3.16 3.32
N ALA A 47 -15.51 -2.65 2.87
CA ALA A 47 -14.94 -1.42 3.39
C ALA A 47 -15.90 -0.23 3.22
N SER A 48 -16.56 -0.10 2.06
CA SER A 48 -17.54 0.96 1.81
C SER A 48 -18.80 0.85 2.66
N ALA A 49 -19.19 -0.37 3.06
CA ALA A 49 -20.35 -0.62 3.92
C ALA A 49 -20.02 -0.43 5.41
N VAL A 50 -18.79 -0.76 5.81
CA VAL A 50 -18.30 -0.65 7.19
C VAL A 50 -17.95 0.81 7.54
N LEU A 51 -17.42 1.60 6.61
CA LEU A 51 -17.06 3.02 6.86
C LEU A 51 -18.23 3.85 7.41
N PRO A 52 -19.44 3.81 6.81
CA PRO A 52 -20.64 4.45 7.34
C PRO A 52 -21.01 3.96 8.73
N LEU A 53 -20.87 2.66 8.98
CA LEU A 53 -21.17 2.05 10.28
C LEU A 53 -20.22 2.58 11.37
N ILE A 54 -18.93 2.65 11.06
CA ILE A 54 -17.91 3.22 11.97
C ILE A 54 -18.16 4.70 12.21
N ALA A 55 -18.49 5.47 11.16
CA ALA A 55 -18.79 6.89 11.28
C ALA A 55 -20.02 7.13 12.16
N LEU A 56 -21.05 6.29 12.04
CA LEU A 56 -22.24 6.32 12.88
C LEU A 56 -21.89 6.03 14.35
N ILE A 57 -21.11 4.97 14.61
CA ILE A 57 -20.66 4.61 15.97
C ILE A 57 -19.79 5.71 16.59
N ARG A 58 -18.87 6.29 15.82
CA ARG A 58 -17.96 7.37 16.27
C ARG A 58 -18.60 8.75 16.24
N ARG A 59 -19.87 8.88 15.84
CA ARG A 59 -20.57 10.16 15.62
C ARG A 59 -19.75 11.16 14.80
N THR A 60 -18.99 10.65 13.83
CA THR A 60 -18.18 11.47 12.93
C THR A 60 -18.97 11.73 11.67
N SER A 61 -18.99 12.99 11.23
CA SER A 61 -19.68 13.37 10.01
C SER A 61 -18.91 12.84 8.80
N LEU A 62 -19.57 12.07 7.94
CA LEU A 62 -19.10 11.73 6.59
C LEU A 62 -19.47 12.81 5.57
N SER A 63 -19.82 14.02 6.02
CA SER A 63 -20.15 15.13 5.13
C SER A 63 -18.93 15.53 4.31
N VAL A 64 -18.85 15.01 3.09
CA VAL A 64 -17.93 15.49 2.07
C VAL A 64 -18.61 16.65 1.35
N ARG A 65 -17.91 17.78 1.21
CA ARG A 65 -18.47 18.91 0.46
C ARG A 65 -18.64 18.48 -0.99
N ALA A 66 -19.72 18.90 -1.65
CA ALA A 66 -19.98 18.57 -3.06
C ALA A 66 -18.82 18.93 -4.01
N ARG A 67 -18.02 19.94 -3.65
CA ARG A 67 -16.82 20.34 -4.38
C ARG A 67 -15.66 19.34 -4.27
N ASP A 68 -15.61 18.55 -3.21
CA ASP A 68 -14.54 17.58 -2.94
C ASP A 68 -14.91 16.17 -3.47
N LEU A 69 -16.17 15.94 -3.84
CA LEU A 69 -16.64 14.68 -4.44
C LEU A 69 -15.84 14.26 -5.68
N PRO A 70 -15.55 15.15 -6.65
CA PRO A 70 -14.73 14.79 -7.81
C PRO A 70 -13.32 14.36 -7.40
N LEU A 71 -12.73 15.03 -6.40
CA LEU A 71 -11.39 14.73 -5.91
C LEU A 71 -11.36 13.39 -5.18
N LEU A 72 -12.41 13.11 -4.39
CA LEU A 72 -12.60 11.84 -3.70
C LEU A 72 -12.81 10.68 -4.68
N PHE A 73 -13.61 10.91 -5.73
CA PHE A 73 -13.81 9.92 -6.78
C PHE A 73 -12.50 9.67 -7.55
N ALA A 74 -11.79 10.73 -7.94
CA ALA A 74 -10.51 10.61 -8.64
C ALA A 74 -9.46 9.88 -7.79
N SER A 75 -9.37 10.15 -6.49
CA SER A 75 -8.41 9.47 -5.61
C SER A 75 -8.73 7.99 -5.43
N GLY A 76 -10.01 7.63 -5.28
CA GLY A 76 -10.44 6.22 -5.25
C GLY A 76 -10.20 5.52 -6.59
N PHE A 77 -10.58 6.14 -7.70
CA PHE A 77 -10.43 5.56 -9.02
C PHE A 77 -8.96 5.36 -9.41
N ILE A 78 -8.11 6.37 -9.21
CA ILE A 78 -6.69 6.32 -9.56
C ILE A 78 -5.90 5.49 -8.52
N GLY A 79 -6.06 5.81 -7.24
CA GLY A 79 -5.24 5.23 -6.17
C GLY A 79 -5.63 3.79 -5.82
N VAL A 80 -6.86 3.37 -6.13
CA VAL A 80 -7.34 2.02 -5.79
C VAL A 80 -7.66 1.23 -7.05
N THR A 81 -8.63 1.67 -7.85
CA THR A 81 -9.13 0.86 -8.98
C THR A 81 -8.05 0.64 -10.04
N LEU A 82 -7.40 1.71 -10.51
CA LEU A 82 -6.33 1.60 -11.50
C LEU A 82 -5.10 0.89 -10.92
N TYR A 83 -4.71 1.20 -9.68
CA TYR A 83 -3.62 0.51 -9.00
C TYR A 83 -3.81 -1.01 -9.00
N PHE A 84 -4.93 -1.50 -8.46
CA PHE A 84 -5.19 -2.94 -8.38
C PHE A 84 -5.37 -3.57 -9.77
N PHE A 85 -5.94 -2.84 -10.73
CA PHE A 85 -6.07 -3.32 -12.10
C PHE A 85 -4.70 -3.54 -12.74
N PHE A 86 -3.79 -2.55 -12.67
CA PHE A 86 -2.44 -2.67 -13.22
C PHE A 86 -1.60 -3.68 -12.45
N GLU A 87 -1.71 -3.74 -11.13
CA GLU A 87 -0.99 -4.69 -10.28
C GLU A 87 -1.40 -6.14 -10.61
N ASN A 88 -2.70 -6.45 -10.66
CA ASN A 88 -3.16 -7.80 -11.00
C ASN A 88 -2.77 -8.20 -12.45
N ASN A 89 -2.89 -7.27 -13.41
CA ASN A 89 -2.47 -7.55 -14.79
C ASN A 89 -0.94 -7.66 -14.92
N GLY A 90 -0.19 -6.90 -14.13
CA GLY A 90 1.27 -6.90 -14.11
C GLY A 90 1.83 -8.19 -13.55
N ILE A 91 1.31 -8.65 -12.40
CA ILE A 91 1.69 -9.92 -11.77
C ILE A 91 1.42 -11.12 -12.70
N MET A 92 0.38 -11.04 -13.54
CA MET A 92 0.12 -12.09 -14.54
C MET A 92 1.11 -12.11 -15.71
N ARG A 93 1.86 -11.03 -15.93
CA ARG A 93 2.77 -10.85 -17.07
C ARG A 93 4.25 -10.80 -16.67
N LEU A 94 4.54 -10.66 -15.39
CA LEU A 94 5.89 -10.49 -14.83
C LEU A 94 6.22 -11.67 -13.93
N SER A 95 7.49 -12.09 -13.94
CA SER A 95 8.01 -13.04 -12.96
C SER A 95 7.97 -12.47 -11.53
N ALA A 96 8.10 -13.34 -10.53
CA ALA A 96 8.16 -12.93 -9.13
C ALA A 96 9.34 -11.96 -8.87
N SER A 97 10.49 -12.21 -9.51
CA SER A 97 11.69 -11.38 -9.44
C SER A 97 11.44 -9.99 -10.03
N GLU A 98 10.87 -9.90 -11.24
CA GLU A 98 10.55 -8.62 -11.89
C GLU A 98 9.51 -7.80 -11.12
N SER A 99 8.47 -8.47 -10.59
CA SER A 99 7.45 -7.81 -9.76
C SER A 99 8.05 -7.23 -8.47
N SER A 100 8.99 -7.96 -7.84
CA SER A 100 9.65 -7.52 -6.62
C SER A 100 10.53 -6.29 -6.84
N ILE A 101 11.25 -6.23 -7.97
CA ILE A 101 12.04 -5.05 -8.35
C ILE A 101 11.12 -3.83 -8.51
N ILE A 102 9.99 -3.98 -9.22
CA ILE A 102 9.03 -2.88 -9.43
C ILE A 102 8.49 -2.39 -8.08
N VAL A 103 8.05 -3.30 -7.21
CA VAL A 103 7.54 -2.93 -5.88
C VAL A 103 8.63 -2.24 -5.04
N GLY A 104 9.89 -2.67 -5.16
CA GLY A 104 11.02 -2.03 -4.49
C GLY A 104 11.33 -0.62 -4.96
N THR A 105 10.92 -0.24 -6.18
CA THR A 105 11.07 1.14 -6.68
C THR A 105 9.95 2.07 -6.20
N ILE A 106 8.82 1.54 -5.70
CA ILE A 106 7.67 2.34 -5.24
C ILE A 106 8.08 3.40 -4.20
N PRO A 107 8.85 3.10 -3.13
CA PRO A 107 9.23 4.11 -2.14
C PRO A 107 10.02 5.27 -2.75
N VAL A 108 10.87 4.99 -3.75
CA VAL A 108 11.68 6.01 -4.43
C VAL A 108 10.82 6.88 -5.32
N LEU A 109 9.94 6.27 -6.12
CA LEU A 109 9.01 6.99 -6.97
C LEU A 109 8.04 7.85 -6.14
N THR A 110 7.52 7.32 -5.03
CA THR A 110 6.69 8.07 -4.08
C THR A 110 7.44 9.27 -3.52
N LEU A 111 8.70 9.12 -3.10
CA LEU A 111 9.50 10.24 -2.61
C LEU A 111 9.75 11.30 -3.70
N LEU A 112 10.03 10.88 -4.93
CA LEU A 112 10.22 11.79 -6.07
C LEU A 112 8.94 12.61 -6.32
N VAL A 113 7.78 11.95 -6.32
CA VAL A 113 6.48 12.62 -6.45
C VAL A 113 6.27 13.58 -5.28
N ASP A 114 6.57 13.18 -4.04
CA ASP A 114 6.45 14.04 -2.86
C ASP A 114 7.36 15.27 -2.92
N MET A 115 8.60 15.13 -3.41
CA MET A 115 9.50 16.25 -3.61
C MET A 115 8.99 17.21 -4.69
N VAL A 116 8.46 16.70 -5.80
CA VAL A 116 8.02 17.52 -6.93
C VAL A 116 6.70 18.23 -6.61
N PHE A 117 5.71 17.51 -6.09
CA PHE A 117 4.36 18.03 -5.84
C PHE A 117 4.24 18.74 -4.49
N TYR A 118 4.80 18.17 -3.42
CA TYR A 118 4.68 18.71 -2.06
C TYR A 118 5.91 19.51 -1.60
N ARG A 119 6.97 19.60 -2.42
CA ARG A 119 8.21 20.38 -2.14
C ARG A 119 8.83 20.08 -0.78
N ILE A 120 8.73 18.82 -0.34
CA ILE A 120 9.22 18.38 0.97
C ILE A 120 10.76 18.30 0.93
N ARG A 121 11.43 18.82 1.97
CA ARG A 121 12.88 18.64 2.12
C ARG A 121 13.19 17.26 2.67
N VAL A 122 13.90 16.46 1.90
CA VAL A 122 14.25 15.08 2.28
C VAL A 122 15.34 15.08 3.34
N SER A 123 15.10 14.42 4.47
CA SER A 123 16.09 14.25 5.53
C SER A 123 17.05 13.10 5.21
N LYS A 124 18.27 13.15 5.78
CA LYS A 124 19.26 12.07 5.64
C LYS A 124 18.72 10.70 6.09
N THR A 125 17.81 10.68 7.06
CA THR A 125 17.15 9.47 7.56
C THR A 125 16.22 8.85 6.52
N VAL A 126 15.52 9.65 5.73
CA VAL A 126 14.65 9.16 4.63
C VAL A 126 15.51 8.53 3.52
N ILE A 127 16.64 9.15 3.18
CA ILE A 127 17.59 8.61 2.21
C ILE A 127 18.13 7.25 2.67
N LEU A 128 18.52 7.13 3.95
CA LEU A 128 18.95 5.86 4.55
C LEU A 128 17.84 4.80 4.51
N GLY A 129 16.60 5.17 4.82
CA GLY A 129 15.45 4.26 4.74
C GLY A 129 15.23 3.74 3.32
N ILE A 130 15.36 4.59 2.31
CA ILE A 130 15.27 4.21 0.90
C ILE A 130 16.37 3.23 0.51
N LEU A 131 17.63 3.53 0.85
CA LEU A 131 18.75 2.63 0.56
C LEU A 131 18.55 1.27 1.22
N LEU A 132 18.02 1.26 2.45
CA LEU A 132 17.70 0.03 3.18
C LEU A 132 16.55 -0.74 2.50
N SER A 133 15.49 -0.06 2.04
CA SER A 133 14.40 -0.69 1.27
C SER A 133 14.90 -1.29 -0.04
N PHE A 134 15.77 -0.59 -0.77
CA PHE A 134 16.40 -1.10 -1.98
C PHE A 134 17.27 -2.33 -1.70
N GLY A 135 18.04 -2.30 -0.61
CA GLY A 135 18.83 -3.44 -0.16
C GLY A 135 17.96 -4.66 0.17
N GLY A 136 16.85 -4.48 0.89
CA GLY A 136 15.91 -5.55 1.20
C GLY A 136 15.25 -6.17 -0.04
N VAL A 137 14.93 -5.36 -1.04
CA VAL A 137 14.40 -5.84 -2.33
C VAL A 137 15.47 -6.62 -3.09
N ALA A 138 16.71 -6.13 -3.14
CA ALA A 138 17.81 -6.82 -3.81
C ALA A 138 18.06 -8.22 -3.22
N VAL A 139 17.96 -8.37 -1.90
CA VAL A 139 18.05 -9.67 -1.21
C VAL A 139 16.88 -10.57 -1.59
N MET A 140 15.65 -10.07 -1.57
CA MET A 140 14.47 -10.85 -1.99
C MET A 140 14.58 -11.37 -3.42
N VAL A 141 15.09 -10.54 -4.34
CA VAL A 141 15.30 -10.91 -5.75
C VAL A 141 16.35 -12.02 -5.86
N ALA A 142 17.49 -11.86 -5.16
CA ALA A 142 18.55 -12.87 -5.15
C ALA A 142 18.04 -14.24 -4.64
N GLU A 143 17.16 -14.23 -3.63
CA GLU A 143 16.58 -15.46 -3.10
C GLU A 143 15.54 -16.06 -4.05
N SER A 144 14.73 -15.24 -4.73
CA SER A 144 13.76 -15.73 -5.72
C SER A 144 14.41 -16.39 -6.94
N ASP A 145 15.58 -15.90 -7.39
CA ASP A 145 16.36 -16.54 -8.46
C ASP A 145 16.88 -17.90 -7.99
N SER A 146 17.37 -17.99 -6.75
CA SER A 146 17.89 -19.24 -6.18
C SER A 146 16.82 -20.32 -5.97
N ALA A 147 15.55 -19.93 -5.76
CA ALA A 147 14.42 -20.84 -5.61
C ALA A 147 13.84 -21.33 -6.96
N SER A 148 14.25 -20.72 -8.07
CA SER A 148 13.82 -21.08 -9.43
C SER A 148 14.81 -21.99 -10.17
N SER A 149 15.94 -22.32 -9.53
CA SER A 149 17.01 -23.21 -10.02
C SER A 149 16.94 -24.58 -9.35
#